data_AF-A0A0S8CXB9-F1
#
_entry.id   AF-A0A0S8CXB9-F1
#
_cell.length_a   1.000
_cell.length_b   1.000
_cell.length_c   1.000
_cell.angle_alpha   90.00
_cell.angle_beta   90.00
_cell.angle_gamma   90.00
#
_symmetry.space_group_name_H-M   'P 1'
#
loop_
_entity.id
_entity.type
_entity.pdbx_description
1 polymer ?
#
loop_
_entity_poly.entity_id
_entity_poly.type
_entity_poly.pdbx_seq_one_letter_code
_entity_poly.pdbx_strand_id
1 'polypeptide(L)'
;MLLVLSFFSVAQAEVLKPFILGKTPPGNMAEAVEYAKTQLTDQGFTVVGSYEPFPAATVICASHPELSAAAAGAENGGFGAAQRVAITEVNGILQLSYMNPAYLGTAYGLGKLEAISAKLEAGLGHEQEFGAEGIKEEKLGPGKYHYKMLMPYFGDIDVLNTYPDFETGVKTVEENLAAGKGGTVQVYRIDLPGKDISVFGVGIIQGDGPDSGDKDTDREILDIIDFQEIRSTAYLPYELMVQGNQAIALRGRYRIAVHFPDTSMAGAHGFTKIMSSPGGIKKALEAVAGK
;
A
#
# COMPACT_ATOMS: atom_id res chain seq x y z
N MET A 1 -50.30 -31.11 -5.26
CA MET A 1 -49.21 -30.59 -6.11
C MET A 1 -48.63 -29.37 -5.39
N LEU A 2 -47.56 -29.56 -4.62
CA LEU A 2 -46.95 -28.48 -3.84
C LEU A 2 -45.84 -27.86 -4.71
N LEU A 3 -46.04 -26.60 -5.12
CA LEU A 3 -45.11 -25.83 -5.94
C LEU A 3 -43.95 -25.36 -5.05
N VAL A 4 -42.76 -25.91 -5.24
CA VAL A 4 -41.54 -25.43 -4.57
C VAL A 4 -41.02 -24.23 -5.36
N LEU A 5 -41.23 -23.02 -4.85
CA LEU A 5 -40.52 -21.83 -5.34
C LEU A 5 -39.06 -21.93 -4.92
N SER A 6 -38.16 -22.11 -5.89
CA SER A 6 -36.74 -21.92 -5.69
C SER A 6 -36.43 -20.43 -5.66
N PHE A 7 -36.08 -19.90 -4.49
CA PHE A 7 -35.50 -18.56 -4.38
C PHE A 7 -34.07 -18.61 -4.93
N PHE A 8 -33.85 -18.04 -6.11
CA PHE A 8 -32.52 -17.68 -6.55
C PHE A 8 -32.07 -16.48 -5.70
N SER A 9 -31.22 -16.73 -4.71
CA SER A 9 -30.45 -15.65 -4.06
C SER A 9 -29.50 -15.07 -5.10
N VAL A 10 -29.83 -13.89 -5.62
CA VAL A 10 -28.87 -13.09 -6.39
C VAL A 10 -27.83 -12.62 -5.37
N ALA A 11 -26.63 -13.22 -5.39
CA ALA A 11 -25.51 -12.73 -4.61
C ALA A 11 -25.24 -11.29 -5.03
N GLN A 12 -25.46 -10.35 -4.10
CA GLN A 12 -25.20 -8.94 -4.35
C GLN A 12 -23.67 -8.76 -4.47
N ALA A 13 -23.21 -8.09 -5.53
CA ALA A 13 -21.78 -7.85 -5.73
C ALA A 13 -21.21 -7.09 -4.52
N GLU A 14 -20.21 -7.68 -3.88
CA GLU A 14 -19.53 -7.13 -2.70
C GLU A 14 -18.91 -5.77 -3.05
N VAL A 15 -19.09 -4.78 -2.17
CA VAL A 15 -18.51 -3.44 -2.31
C VAL A 15 -17.38 -3.34 -1.29
N LEU A 16 -16.15 -3.29 -1.80
CA LEU A 16 -14.94 -3.28 -0.98
C LEU A 16 -14.43 -1.85 -0.79
N LYS A 17 -13.89 -1.55 0.39
CA LYS A 17 -13.21 -0.28 0.70
C LYS A 17 -11.72 -0.48 1.00
N PRO A 18 -10.85 0.52 0.75
CA PRO A 18 -9.41 0.30 0.77
C PRO A 18 -8.80 0.02 2.15
N PHE A 19 -9.40 0.53 3.23
CA PHE A 19 -8.82 0.46 4.57
C PHE A 19 -9.81 -0.03 5.62
N ILE A 20 -9.28 -0.56 6.71
CA ILE A 20 -10.01 -0.94 7.91
C ILE A 20 -9.47 -0.18 9.11
N LEU A 21 -10.36 0.43 9.89
CA LEU A 21 -10.09 0.95 11.22
C LEU A 21 -10.15 -0.22 12.19
N GLY A 22 -9.04 -0.50 12.87
CA GLY A 22 -8.97 -1.48 13.92
C GLY A 22 -9.37 -0.90 15.27
N LYS A 23 -9.22 -1.71 16.31
CA LYS A 23 -9.44 -1.32 17.69
C LYS A 23 -8.41 -0.25 18.10
N THR A 24 -8.89 0.80 18.75
CA THR A 24 -8.03 1.84 19.34
C THR A 24 -6.95 1.21 20.22
N PRO A 25 -5.66 1.46 19.94
CA PRO A 25 -4.58 0.88 20.70
C PRO A 25 -4.48 1.56 22.09
N PRO A 26 -3.98 0.84 23.11
CA PRO A 26 -3.78 1.43 24.44
C PRO A 26 -2.56 2.35 24.46
N GLY A 27 -2.53 3.26 25.44
CA GLY A 27 -1.32 4.00 25.79
C GLY A 27 -0.96 5.14 24.85
N ASN A 28 0.32 5.51 24.84
CA ASN A 28 0.90 6.51 23.94
C ASN A 28 1.38 5.88 22.61
N MET A 29 1.87 6.71 21.67
CA MET A 29 2.32 6.27 20.34
C MET A 29 3.29 5.07 20.40
N ALA A 30 4.31 5.11 21.26
CA ALA A 30 5.30 4.04 21.35
C ALA A 30 4.67 2.72 21.86
N GLU A 31 3.81 2.81 22.88
CA GLU A 31 3.08 1.65 23.42
C GLU A 31 2.12 1.06 22.39
N ALA A 32 1.44 1.92 21.61
CA ALA A 32 0.53 1.51 20.54
C ALA A 32 1.25 0.81 19.38
N VAL A 33 2.44 1.30 19.00
CA VAL A 33 3.29 0.67 17.98
C VAL A 33 3.73 -0.73 18.42
N GLU A 34 4.23 -0.86 19.65
CA GLU A 34 4.65 -2.17 20.17
C GLU A 34 3.45 -3.12 20.34
N TYR A 35 2.31 -2.61 20.81
CA TYR A 35 1.06 -3.37 20.85
C TYR A 35 0.72 -3.95 19.47
N ALA A 36 0.70 -3.12 18.42
CA ALA A 36 0.37 -3.56 17.07
C ALA A 36 1.36 -4.61 16.54
N LYS A 37 2.67 -4.44 16.78
CA LYS A 37 3.69 -5.43 16.42
C LYS A 37 3.44 -6.77 17.12
N THR A 38 3.17 -6.76 18.44
CA THR A 38 2.87 -7.98 19.20
C THR A 38 1.61 -8.67 18.67
N GLN A 39 0.53 -7.93 18.42
CA GLN A 39 -0.70 -8.50 17.87
C GLN A 39 -0.47 -9.13 16.49
N LEU A 40 0.34 -8.51 15.64
CA LEU A 40 0.73 -9.09 14.35
C LEU A 40 1.53 -10.38 14.52
N THR A 41 2.54 -10.39 15.39
CA THR A 41 3.37 -11.58 15.62
C THR A 41 2.59 -12.74 16.22
N ASP A 42 1.66 -12.47 17.13
CA ASP A 42 0.79 -13.48 17.74
C ASP A 42 -0.13 -14.16 16.71
N GLN A 43 -0.44 -13.47 15.61
CA GLN A 43 -1.23 -14.00 14.49
C GLN A 43 -0.37 -14.67 13.40
N GLY A 44 0.94 -14.78 13.63
CA GLY A 44 1.90 -15.45 12.75
C GLY A 44 2.50 -14.55 11.66
N PHE A 45 2.26 -13.24 11.71
CA PHE A 45 2.95 -12.32 10.81
C PHE A 45 4.40 -12.10 11.25
N THR A 46 5.28 -11.91 10.27
CA THR A 46 6.62 -11.39 10.50
C THR A 46 6.60 -9.89 10.27
N VAL A 47 6.93 -9.09 11.28
CA VAL A 47 7.17 -7.65 11.09
C VAL A 47 8.47 -7.49 10.31
N VAL A 48 8.38 -6.93 9.09
CA VAL A 48 9.50 -6.79 8.16
C VAL A 48 10.10 -5.38 8.16
N GLY A 49 9.41 -4.43 8.80
CA GLY A 49 9.83 -3.04 8.79
C GLY A 49 8.86 -2.13 9.54
N SER A 50 9.36 -0.96 9.91
CA SER A 50 8.51 0.15 10.37
C SER A 50 9.24 1.48 10.17
N TYR A 51 8.50 2.56 9.94
CA TYR A 51 9.07 3.90 9.83
C TYR A 51 8.06 4.98 10.18
N GLU A 52 8.56 6.19 10.40
CA GLU A 52 7.77 7.38 10.72
C GLU A 52 7.73 8.30 9.50
N PRO A 53 6.66 8.30 8.67
CA PRO A 53 6.56 9.22 7.53
C PRO A 53 6.44 10.68 7.96
N PHE A 54 5.94 10.93 9.18
CA PHE A 54 5.85 12.23 9.84
C PHE A 54 5.64 12.05 11.35
N PRO A 55 5.92 13.06 12.20
CA PRO A 55 5.99 12.88 13.66
C PRO A 55 4.75 12.30 14.36
N ALA A 56 3.56 12.46 13.77
CA ALA A 56 2.30 11.98 14.32
C ALA A 56 1.87 10.61 13.76
N ALA A 57 2.73 9.90 13.04
CA ALA A 57 2.41 8.61 12.47
C ALA A 57 3.59 7.63 12.46
N THR A 58 3.27 6.36 12.67
CA THR A 58 4.17 5.23 12.43
C THR A 58 3.46 4.22 11.53
N VAL A 59 4.14 3.78 10.48
CA VAL A 59 3.69 2.69 9.62
C VAL A 59 4.52 1.45 9.94
N ILE A 60 3.85 0.33 10.16
CA ILE A 60 4.39 -0.99 10.44
C ILE A 60 4.07 -1.87 9.23
N CYS A 61 5.08 -2.51 8.67
CA CYS A 61 4.92 -3.43 7.54
C CYS A 61 5.17 -4.85 8.02
N ALA A 62 4.27 -5.76 7.67
CA ALA A 62 4.36 -7.16 8.05
C ALA A 62 4.00 -8.08 6.89
N SER A 63 4.61 -9.26 6.82
CA SER A 63 4.28 -10.28 5.83
C SER A 63 3.88 -11.59 6.51
N HIS A 64 3.25 -12.48 5.75
CA HIS A 64 2.84 -13.81 6.18
C HIS A 64 3.15 -14.81 5.06
N PRO A 65 3.52 -16.06 5.35
CA PRO A 65 3.82 -17.06 4.32
C PRO A 65 2.72 -17.22 3.27
N GLU A 66 1.44 -17.22 3.69
CA GLU A 66 0.29 -17.28 2.77
C GLU A 66 0.20 -16.06 1.85
N LEU A 67 0.50 -14.85 2.38
CA LEU A 67 0.51 -13.62 1.59
C LEU A 67 1.65 -13.62 0.57
N SER A 68 2.85 -14.04 0.99
CA SER A 68 4.01 -14.18 0.11
C SER A 68 3.78 -15.23 -0.99
N ALA A 69 3.10 -16.33 -0.68
CA ALA A 69 2.73 -17.34 -1.65
C ALA A 69 1.72 -16.82 -2.68
N ALA A 70 0.69 -16.08 -2.23
CA ALA A 70 -0.25 -15.41 -3.14
C ALA A 70 0.46 -14.39 -4.05
N ALA A 71 1.33 -13.56 -3.48
CA ALA A 71 2.15 -12.59 -4.21
C ALA A 71 3.05 -13.27 -5.27
N ALA A 72 3.68 -14.40 -4.94
CA ALA A 72 4.53 -15.15 -5.87
C ALA A 72 3.74 -15.84 -7.02
N GLY A 73 2.44 -16.05 -6.81
CA GLY A 73 1.53 -16.69 -7.78
C GLY A 73 0.87 -15.73 -8.78
N ALA A 74 0.94 -14.42 -8.56
CA ALA A 74 0.28 -13.41 -9.38
C ALA A 74 1.27 -12.55 -10.17
N GLU A 75 0.86 -12.11 -11.36
CA GLU A 75 1.61 -11.13 -12.14
C GLU A 75 1.71 -9.81 -11.36
N ASN A 76 2.93 -9.28 -11.21
CA ASN A 76 3.22 -8.11 -10.37
C ASN A 76 2.74 -8.25 -8.90
N GLY A 77 2.48 -9.46 -8.42
CA GLY A 77 1.88 -9.71 -7.11
C GLY A 77 2.75 -9.26 -5.92
N GLY A 78 4.06 -9.09 -6.15
CA GLY A 78 4.99 -8.58 -5.14
C GLY A 78 4.60 -7.21 -4.57
N PHE A 79 3.88 -6.37 -5.33
CA PHE A 79 3.37 -5.09 -4.82
C PHE A 79 2.35 -5.22 -3.67
N GLY A 80 1.80 -6.41 -3.43
CA GLY A 80 0.95 -6.69 -2.27
C GLY A 80 1.56 -7.67 -1.27
N ALA A 81 2.87 -7.91 -1.31
CA ALA A 81 3.54 -8.89 -0.44
C ALA A 81 3.64 -8.47 1.05
N ALA A 82 3.40 -7.19 1.35
CA ALA A 82 3.36 -6.64 2.70
C ALA A 82 1.95 -6.14 3.05
N GLN A 83 1.49 -6.49 4.24
CA GLN A 83 0.44 -5.75 4.92
C GLN A 83 1.02 -4.48 5.55
N ARG A 84 0.23 -3.42 5.50
CA ARG A 84 0.57 -2.09 6.00
C ARG A 84 -0.41 -1.75 7.11
N VAL A 85 0.12 -1.47 8.29
CA VAL A 85 -0.62 -1.06 9.49
C VAL A 85 -0.08 0.29 9.91
N ALA A 86 -0.94 1.24 10.24
CA ALA A 86 -0.55 2.56 10.69
C ALA A 86 -1.12 2.85 12.07
N ILE A 87 -0.29 3.46 12.91
CA ILE A 87 -0.72 4.17 14.12
C ILE A 87 -0.59 5.66 13.81
N THR A 88 -1.69 6.39 13.85
CA THR A 88 -1.72 7.82 13.53
C THR A 88 -2.44 8.60 14.61
N GLU A 89 -1.83 9.65 15.13
CA GLU A 89 -2.46 10.55 16.08
C GLU A 89 -3.27 11.63 15.36
N VAL A 90 -4.55 11.73 15.69
CA VAL A 90 -5.45 12.77 15.18
C VAL A 90 -6.16 13.41 16.36
N ASN A 91 -5.95 14.71 16.56
CA ASN A 91 -6.55 15.48 17.65
C ASN A 91 -6.31 14.86 19.04
N GLY A 92 -5.12 14.29 19.28
CA GLY A 92 -4.77 13.62 20.53
C GLY A 92 -5.34 12.20 20.69
N ILE A 93 -5.95 11.63 19.65
CA ILE A 93 -6.50 10.27 19.65
C ILE A 93 -5.68 9.41 18.68
N LEU A 94 -5.20 8.27 19.16
CA LEU A 94 -4.50 7.29 18.32
C LEU A 94 -5.52 6.47 17.52
N GLN A 95 -5.30 6.41 16.21
CA GLN A 95 -6.02 5.56 15.29
C GLN A 95 -5.10 4.43 14.85
N LEU A 96 -5.59 3.19 14.94
CA LEU A 96 -4.94 2.03 14.33
C LEU A 96 -5.70 1.68 13.07
N SER A 97 -5.10 1.85 11.90
CA SER A 97 -5.70 1.48 10.61
C SER A 97 -4.80 0.54 9.83
N TYR A 98 -5.37 -0.26 8.94
CA TYR A 98 -4.62 -1.14 8.08
C TYR A 98 -5.26 -1.31 6.70
N MET A 99 -4.45 -1.73 5.73
CA MET A 99 -4.93 -2.04 4.38
C MET A 99 -5.93 -3.19 4.42
N ASN A 100 -7.09 -3.02 3.79
CA ASN A 100 -8.07 -4.10 3.65
C ASN A 100 -7.50 -5.18 2.70
N PRO A 101 -7.21 -6.42 3.19
CA PRO A 101 -6.60 -7.44 2.34
C PRO A 101 -7.52 -7.89 1.21
N ALA A 102 -8.84 -7.90 1.42
CA ALA A 102 -9.79 -8.23 0.37
C ALA A 102 -9.75 -7.19 -0.75
N TYR A 103 -9.74 -5.91 -0.39
CA TYR A 103 -9.64 -4.83 -1.38
C TYR A 103 -8.34 -4.90 -2.19
N LEU A 104 -7.20 -4.89 -1.51
CA LEU A 104 -5.89 -4.85 -2.17
C LEU A 104 -5.63 -6.14 -2.94
N GLY A 105 -5.97 -7.27 -2.36
CA GLY A 105 -5.81 -8.57 -2.98
C GLY A 105 -6.67 -8.74 -4.23
N THR A 106 -7.93 -8.28 -4.21
CA THR A 106 -8.75 -8.20 -5.43
C THR A 106 -8.12 -7.25 -6.45
N ALA A 107 -7.68 -6.06 -6.04
CA ALA A 107 -7.11 -5.06 -6.95
C ALA A 107 -5.84 -5.56 -7.67
N TYR A 108 -4.99 -6.29 -6.96
CA TYR A 108 -3.68 -6.74 -7.44
C TYR A 108 -3.68 -8.20 -7.91
N GLY A 109 -4.84 -8.88 -7.89
CA GLY A 109 -4.97 -10.26 -8.36
C GLY A 109 -4.43 -11.33 -7.41
N LEU A 110 -4.31 -11.03 -6.12
CA LEU A 110 -3.87 -11.97 -5.07
C LEU A 110 -5.00 -12.85 -4.53
N GLY A 111 -6.25 -12.62 -4.96
CA GLY A 111 -7.45 -13.16 -4.33
C GLY A 111 -7.90 -12.32 -3.13
N LYS A 112 -8.96 -12.74 -2.44
CA LYS A 112 -9.54 -11.96 -1.32
C LYS A 112 -8.76 -12.09 0.00
N LEU A 113 -7.80 -13.01 0.07
CA LEU A 113 -6.91 -13.18 1.22
C LEU A 113 -7.68 -13.36 2.55
N GLU A 114 -8.76 -14.14 2.54
CA GLU A 114 -9.69 -14.28 3.67
C GLU A 114 -9.00 -14.72 4.96
N ALA A 115 -8.01 -15.61 4.86
CA ALA A 115 -7.21 -16.04 6.01
C ALA A 115 -6.36 -14.91 6.59
N ILE A 116 -5.80 -14.04 5.75
CA ILE A 116 -5.05 -12.84 6.19
C ILE A 116 -6.00 -11.84 6.83
N SER A 117 -7.18 -11.61 6.24
CA SER A 117 -8.22 -10.75 6.83
C SER A 117 -8.64 -11.22 8.22
N ALA A 118 -8.91 -12.51 8.38
CA ALA A 118 -9.29 -13.09 9.68
C ALA A 118 -8.19 -12.93 10.74
N LYS A 119 -6.92 -13.10 10.36
CA LYS A 119 -5.77 -12.91 11.26
C LYS A 119 -5.61 -11.45 11.68
N LEU A 120 -5.73 -10.50 10.75
CA LEU A 120 -5.66 -9.07 11.07
C LEU A 120 -6.83 -8.66 11.96
N GLU A 121 -8.05 -9.11 11.66
CA GLU A 121 -9.23 -8.84 12.50
C GLU A 121 -9.04 -9.39 13.92
N ALA A 122 -8.50 -10.62 14.06
CA ALA A 122 -8.27 -11.23 15.36
C ALA A 122 -7.22 -10.47 16.21
N GLY A 123 -6.15 -9.93 15.59
CA GLY A 123 -5.10 -9.22 16.32
C GLY A 123 -5.38 -7.71 16.49
N LEU A 124 -5.92 -7.07 15.47
CA LEU A 124 -6.02 -5.61 15.38
C LEU A 124 -7.46 -5.09 15.50
N GLY A 125 -8.47 -5.96 15.43
CA GLY A 125 -9.88 -5.59 15.41
C GLY A 125 -10.34 -5.08 14.04
N HIS A 126 -11.66 -4.97 13.86
CA HIS A 126 -12.30 -4.54 12.61
C HIS A 126 -13.53 -3.69 12.94
N GLU A 127 -13.31 -2.44 13.32
CA GLU A 127 -14.37 -1.52 13.76
C GLU A 127 -15.14 -0.94 12.56
N GLN A 128 -14.43 -0.59 11.47
CA GLN A 128 -15.05 0.05 10.32
C GLN A 128 -14.19 -0.08 9.05
N GLU A 129 -14.82 -0.40 7.92
CA GLU A 129 -14.20 -0.20 6.60
C GLU A 129 -14.35 1.26 6.10
N PHE A 130 -13.26 1.86 5.61
CA PHE A 130 -13.22 3.29 5.26
C PHE A 130 -12.28 3.61 4.08
N GLY A 131 -12.17 4.90 3.75
CA GLY A 131 -11.31 5.46 2.69
C GLY A 131 -12.02 5.73 1.37
N ALA A 132 -13.22 5.18 1.19
CA ALA A 132 -14.10 5.42 0.05
C ALA A 132 -15.55 5.02 0.34
N GLU A 133 -16.49 5.42 -0.53
CA GLU A 133 -17.81 4.80 -0.71
C GLU A 133 -17.67 3.31 -1.06
N GLY A 134 -16.61 2.97 -1.79
CA GLY A 134 -16.19 1.60 -2.11
C GLY A 134 -16.37 1.22 -3.57
N ILE A 135 -15.75 0.12 -3.97
CA ILE A 135 -15.75 -0.38 -5.35
C ILE A 135 -16.34 -1.78 -5.37
N LYS A 136 -17.26 -2.03 -6.30
CA LYS A 136 -17.75 -3.39 -6.55
C LYS A 136 -16.59 -4.30 -6.92
N GLU A 137 -16.45 -5.43 -6.24
CA GLU A 137 -15.39 -6.42 -6.43
C GLU A 137 -15.15 -6.74 -7.92
N GLU A 138 -16.23 -6.95 -8.67
CA GLU A 138 -16.20 -7.28 -10.09
C GLU A 138 -15.49 -6.24 -10.98
N LYS A 139 -15.36 -4.99 -10.50
CA LYS A 139 -14.70 -3.85 -11.15
C LYS A 139 -13.32 -3.53 -10.59
N LEU A 140 -12.92 -4.15 -9.48
CA LEU A 140 -11.67 -3.83 -8.79
C LEU A 140 -10.47 -4.59 -9.34
N GLY A 141 -10.69 -5.76 -9.93
CA GLY A 141 -9.63 -6.67 -10.39
C GLY A 141 -8.58 -6.07 -11.33
N PRO A 142 -7.40 -6.71 -11.46
CA PRO A 142 -6.35 -6.27 -12.36
C PRO A 142 -6.87 -6.26 -13.80
N GLY A 143 -6.61 -5.16 -14.52
CA GLY A 143 -7.13 -4.92 -15.87
C GLY A 143 -8.60 -4.46 -15.93
N LYS A 144 -9.31 -4.42 -14.80
CA LYS A 144 -10.69 -3.89 -14.72
C LYS A 144 -10.75 -2.53 -14.06
N TYR A 145 -10.06 -2.36 -12.94
CA TYR A 145 -10.04 -1.07 -12.26
C TYR A 145 -9.39 -0.02 -13.17
N HIS A 146 -10.15 1.02 -13.47
CA HIS A 146 -9.70 2.17 -14.25
C HIS A 146 -10.35 3.43 -13.69
N TYR A 147 -9.55 4.26 -13.02
CA TYR A 147 -10.07 5.46 -12.35
C TYR A 147 -10.76 6.43 -13.33
N LYS A 148 -10.06 6.80 -14.41
CA LYS A 148 -10.56 7.68 -15.47
C LYS A 148 -9.88 7.35 -16.80
N MET A 149 -10.51 7.78 -17.90
CA MET A 149 -9.91 7.71 -19.24
C MET A 149 -8.48 8.29 -19.21
N LEU A 150 -7.52 7.62 -19.85
CA LEU A 150 -6.08 7.95 -19.88
C LEU A 150 -5.29 7.68 -18.59
N MET A 151 -5.90 7.10 -17.56
CA MET A 151 -5.17 6.59 -16.40
C MET A 151 -4.57 5.20 -16.69
N PRO A 152 -3.45 4.83 -16.04
CA PRO A 152 -2.87 3.50 -16.15
C PRO A 152 -3.75 2.41 -15.52
N TYR A 153 -3.61 1.19 -16.01
CA TYR A 153 -4.08 -0.06 -15.38
C TYR A 153 -3.00 -0.65 -14.45
N PHE A 154 -3.35 -1.70 -13.70
CA PHE A 154 -2.41 -2.39 -12.82
C PHE A 154 -1.15 -2.91 -13.54
N GLY A 155 -1.32 -3.46 -14.75
CA GLY A 155 -0.21 -3.96 -15.55
C GLY A 155 0.69 -2.87 -16.15
N ASP A 156 0.25 -1.61 -16.13
CA ASP A 156 1.06 -0.49 -16.62
C ASP A 156 2.08 -0.08 -15.56
N ILE A 157 3.22 -0.75 -15.53
CA ILE A 157 4.33 -0.46 -14.62
C ILE A 157 5.27 0.64 -15.14
N ASP A 158 6.04 1.22 -14.24
CA ASP A 158 7.25 1.97 -14.56
C ASP A 158 8.46 1.05 -14.46
N VAL A 159 9.23 0.91 -15.55
CA VAL A 159 10.58 0.35 -15.50
C VAL A 159 11.53 1.45 -15.07
N LEU A 160 12.05 1.31 -13.86
CA LEU A 160 12.92 2.30 -13.22
C LEU A 160 14.35 2.14 -13.71
N ASN A 161 14.88 0.92 -13.74
CA ASN A 161 16.19 0.60 -14.29
C ASN A 161 16.26 -0.86 -14.78
N THR A 162 17.25 -1.16 -15.62
CA THR A 162 17.59 -2.52 -16.08
C THR A 162 19.06 -2.79 -15.80
N TYR A 163 19.33 -3.94 -15.19
CA TYR A 163 20.65 -4.36 -14.71
C TYR A 163 21.21 -5.53 -15.53
N PRO A 164 22.48 -5.89 -15.34
CA PRO A 164 23.06 -7.13 -15.90
C PRO A 164 22.35 -8.39 -15.40
N ASP A 165 22.02 -8.45 -14.11
CA ASP A 165 21.41 -9.59 -13.43
C ASP A 165 20.62 -9.15 -12.18
N PHE A 166 19.94 -10.09 -11.55
CA PHE A 166 19.11 -9.88 -10.38
C PHE A 166 19.93 -9.40 -9.18
N GLU A 167 21.06 -10.05 -8.92
CA GLU A 167 21.95 -9.75 -7.80
C GLU A 167 22.49 -8.32 -7.88
N THR A 168 22.89 -7.87 -9.07
CA THR A 168 23.32 -6.48 -9.30
C THR A 168 22.18 -5.50 -9.04
N GLY A 169 20.96 -5.83 -9.47
CA GLY A 169 19.79 -5.00 -9.24
C GLY A 169 19.44 -4.85 -7.76
N VAL A 170 19.39 -5.96 -7.03
CA VAL A 170 19.17 -6.00 -5.57
C VAL A 170 20.24 -5.18 -4.85
N LYS A 171 21.51 -5.45 -5.14
CA LYS A 171 22.64 -4.74 -4.52
C LYS A 171 22.58 -3.23 -4.77
N THR A 172 22.29 -2.82 -6.01
CA THR A 172 22.18 -1.39 -6.37
C THR A 172 21.08 -0.69 -5.56
N VAL A 173 19.91 -1.32 -5.46
CA VAL A 173 18.78 -0.79 -4.69
C VAL A 173 19.12 -0.68 -3.20
N GLU A 174 19.72 -1.71 -2.61
CA GLU A 174 20.12 -1.70 -1.19
C GLU A 174 21.16 -0.61 -0.89
N GLU A 175 22.20 -0.49 -1.72
CA GLU A 175 23.25 0.52 -1.54
C GLU A 175 22.67 1.95 -1.65
N ASN A 176 21.77 2.18 -2.59
CA ASN A 176 21.16 3.49 -2.81
C ASN A 176 20.13 3.87 -1.73
N LEU A 177 19.35 2.90 -1.23
CA LEU A 177 18.46 3.12 -0.09
C LEU A 177 19.26 3.42 1.18
N ALA A 178 20.35 2.69 1.43
CA ALA A 178 21.24 2.96 2.56
C ALA A 178 21.90 4.35 2.46
N ALA A 179 22.12 4.84 1.24
CA ALA A 179 22.65 6.18 0.96
C ALA A 179 21.56 7.29 0.94
N GLY A 180 20.29 6.96 1.19
CA GLY A 180 19.18 7.92 1.19
C GLY A 180 18.92 8.59 -0.16
N LYS A 181 19.25 7.91 -1.28
CA LYS A 181 19.07 8.47 -2.63
C LYS A 181 17.60 8.82 -2.87
N GLY A 182 17.37 9.97 -3.52
CA GLY A 182 16.01 10.46 -3.78
C GLY A 182 15.25 10.89 -2.52
N GLY A 183 15.94 11.15 -1.40
CA GLY A 183 15.29 11.52 -0.14
C GLY A 183 14.52 10.38 0.51
N THR A 184 14.95 9.14 0.21
CA THR A 184 14.24 7.92 0.60
C THR A 184 14.82 7.26 1.83
N VAL A 185 14.03 6.38 2.43
CA VAL A 185 14.46 5.42 3.45
C VAL A 185 13.96 4.02 3.11
N GLN A 186 14.78 3.01 3.42
CA GLN A 186 14.32 1.63 3.37
C GLN A 186 13.36 1.36 4.54
N VAL A 187 12.16 0.88 4.22
CA VAL A 187 11.19 0.44 5.21
C VAL A 187 11.29 -1.06 5.41
N TYR A 188 11.29 -1.84 4.33
CA TYR A 188 11.41 -3.30 4.39
C TYR A 188 12.04 -3.87 3.13
N ARG A 189 12.46 -5.14 3.20
CA ARG A 189 12.71 -6.02 2.06
C ARG A 189 11.96 -7.34 2.25
N ILE A 190 11.30 -7.84 1.22
CA ILE A 190 10.67 -9.16 1.16
C ILE A 190 11.12 -9.87 -0.11
N ASP A 191 11.71 -11.05 0.03
CA ASP A 191 12.06 -11.91 -1.10
C ASP A 191 10.93 -12.91 -1.33
N LEU A 192 10.42 -13.00 -2.57
CA LEU A 192 9.32 -13.91 -2.87
C LEU A 192 9.83 -15.35 -3.04
N PRO A 193 9.15 -16.34 -2.44
CA PRO A 193 9.65 -17.71 -2.42
C PRO A 193 9.74 -18.32 -3.83
N GLY A 194 10.92 -18.85 -4.17
CA GLY A 194 11.15 -19.55 -5.44
C GLY A 194 11.14 -18.64 -6.68
N LYS A 195 11.38 -17.33 -6.50
CA LYS A 195 11.42 -16.33 -7.56
C LYS A 195 12.64 -15.42 -7.39
N ASP A 196 13.17 -14.95 -8.52
CA ASP A 196 14.14 -13.83 -8.55
C ASP A 196 13.38 -12.51 -8.42
N ILE A 197 12.71 -12.33 -7.28
CA ILE A 197 11.90 -11.16 -6.96
C ILE A 197 12.20 -10.72 -5.52
N SER A 198 12.69 -9.49 -5.39
CA SER A 198 12.84 -8.78 -4.11
C SER A 198 11.99 -7.51 -4.13
N VAL A 199 11.12 -7.37 -3.14
CA VAL A 199 10.23 -6.22 -2.97
C VAL A 199 10.75 -5.35 -1.84
N PHE A 200 10.95 -4.07 -2.12
CA PHE A 200 11.41 -3.06 -1.18
C PHE A 200 10.28 -2.08 -0.87
N GLY A 201 10.01 -1.89 0.42
CA GLY A 201 9.20 -0.77 0.89
C GLY A 201 10.08 0.46 1.00
N VAL A 202 9.66 1.55 0.36
CA VAL A 202 10.42 2.81 0.26
C VAL A 202 9.56 3.95 0.77
N GLY A 203 9.99 4.58 1.87
CA GLY A 203 9.44 5.84 2.35
C GLY A 203 10.14 7.01 1.67
N ILE A 204 9.42 8.07 1.35
CA ILE A 204 9.96 9.31 0.79
C ILE A 204 9.79 10.41 1.83
N ILE A 205 10.81 10.61 2.65
CA ILE A 205 10.72 11.46 3.85
C ILE A 205 11.40 12.82 3.68
N GLN A 206 12.17 12.99 2.60
CA GLN A 206 12.81 14.25 2.24
C GLN A 206 12.52 14.57 0.78
N GLY A 207 12.12 15.80 0.52
CA GLY A 207 11.89 16.32 -0.82
C GLY A 207 12.43 17.73 -0.95
N ASP A 208 12.25 18.32 -2.12
CA ASP A 208 12.74 19.67 -2.43
C ASP A 208 11.91 20.78 -1.76
N GLY A 209 10.89 20.41 -0.98
CA GLY A 209 10.00 21.29 -0.23
C GLY A 209 8.74 21.70 -1.00
N PRO A 210 7.69 22.20 -0.31
CA PRO A 210 6.37 22.41 -0.91
C PRO A 210 6.34 23.46 -2.03
N ASP A 211 7.37 24.32 -2.10
CA ASP A 211 7.50 25.44 -3.04
C ASP A 211 8.34 25.11 -4.28
N SER A 212 9.05 23.99 -4.32
CA SER A 212 9.90 23.59 -5.46
C SER A 212 9.10 22.96 -6.62
N GLY A 213 7.81 22.67 -6.40
CA GLY A 213 6.87 22.14 -7.39
C GLY A 213 6.77 20.61 -7.42
N ASP A 214 7.76 19.91 -6.88
CA ASP A 214 7.83 18.46 -6.78
C ASP A 214 7.36 18.05 -5.36
N LYS A 215 6.02 17.89 -5.22
CA LYS A 215 5.37 17.40 -3.98
C LYS A 215 5.55 15.90 -3.90
N ASP A 216 6.67 15.50 -3.33
CA ASP A 216 7.18 14.16 -3.55
C ASP A 216 7.31 13.37 -2.25
N THR A 217 7.22 14.04 -1.10
CA THR A 217 7.26 13.34 0.17
C THR A 217 5.93 12.70 0.53
N ASP A 218 6.03 11.63 1.30
CA ASP A 218 4.92 10.93 1.94
C ASP A 218 3.99 11.91 2.65
N ARG A 219 4.56 12.87 3.39
CA ARG A 219 3.82 13.89 4.14
C ARG A 219 3.07 14.86 3.23
N GLU A 220 3.74 15.42 2.23
CA GLU A 220 3.14 16.42 1.31
C GLU A 220 1.99 15.84 0.50
N ILE A 221 2.09 14.57 0.10
CA ILE A 221 1.03 13.88 -0.63
C ILE A 221 -0.16 13.62 0.29
N LEU A 222 0.08 13.04 1.47
CA LEU A 222 -0.98 12.74 2.44
C LEU A 222 -1.68 14.00 2.95
N ASP A 223 -0.99 15.14 3.07
CA ASP A 223 -1.62 16.43 3.40
C ASP A 223 -2.76 16.83 2.45
N ILE A 224 -2.69 16.37 1.20
CA ILE A 224 -3.71 16.65 0.20
C ILE A 224 -4.79 15.57 0.20
N ILE A 225 -4.41 14.29 0.12
CA ILE A 225 -5.35 13.20 -0.20
C ILE A 225 -5.93 12.52 1.04
N ASP A 226 -5.21 12.52 2.17
CA ASP A 226 -5.61 11.87 3.42
C ASP A 226 -6.09 12.92 4.43
N PHE A 227 -7.14 13.66 4.07
CA PHE A 227 -7.65 14.81 4.83
C PHE A 227 -8.85 14.48 5.73
N GLN A 228 -9.39 13.26 5.65
CA GLN A 228 -10.57 12.82 6.38
C GLN A 228 -10.28 12.61 7.88
N GLU A 229 -11.34 12.45 8.68
CA GLU A 229 -11.22 12.24 10.13
C GLU A 229 -10.46 10.94 10.47
N ILE A 230 -10.76 9.86 9.77
CA ILE A 230 -10.04 8.58 9.88
C ILE A 230 -8.92 8.57 8.83
N ARG A 231 -7.68 8.39 9.28
CA ARG A 231 -6.49 8.50 8.42
C ARG A 231 -6.17 7.19 7.71
N SER A 232 -5.94 7.32 6.42
CA SER A 232 -5.51 6.28 5.49
C SER A 232 -3.98 6.15 5.44
N THR A 233 -3.27 6.47 6.52
CA THR A 233 -1.79 6.46 6.56
C THR A 233 -1.17 5.08 6.26
N ALA A 234 -1.93 3.98 6.45
CA ALA A 234 -1.58 2.64 5.98
C ALA A 234 -1.46 2.52 4.44
N TYR A 235 -1.75 3.59 3.70
CA TYR A 235 -1.45 3.76 2.27
C TYR A 235 0.05 3.61 1.96
N LEU A 236 0.89 4.00 2.91
CA LEU A 236 2.34 3.99 2.77
C LEU A 236 2.94 2.67 3.28
N PRO A 237 4.19 2.33 2.91
CA PRO A 237 5.11 3.03 2.00
C PRO A 237 4.78 2.84 0.50
N TYR A 238 5.63 3.34 -0.39
CA TYR A 238 5.66 2.95 -1.80
C TYR A 238 6.48 1.67 -2.00
N GLU A 239 6.28 0.99 -3.12
CA GLU A 239 6.99 -0.25 -3.44
C GLU A 239 7.89 -0.10 -4.68
N LEU A 240 9.13 -0.57 -4.55
CA LEU A 240 10.04 -0.85 -5.65
C LEU A 240 10.31 -2.35 -5.66
N MET A 241 10.15 -3.00 -6.81
CA MET A 241 10.38 -4.43 -6.95
C MET A 241 11.49 -4.70 -7.96
N VAL A 242 12.53 -5.42 -7.53
CA VAL A 242 13.53 -5.99 -8.45
C VAL A 242 13.00 -7.35 -8.88
N GLN A 243 12.69 -7.51 -10.16
CA GLN A 243 12.17 -8.75 -10.76
C GLN A 243 13.05 -9.14 -11.94
N GLY A 244 13.70 -10.30 -11.86
CA GLY A 244 14.75 -10.68 -12.80
C GLY A 244 15.82 -9.59 -12.81
N ASN A 245 16.08 -8.99 -13.96
CA ASN A 245 17.08 -7.92 -14.08
C ASN A 245 16.48 -6.50 -14.13
N GLN A 246 15.23 -6.29 -13.74
CA GLN A 246 14.59 -4.97 -13.79
C GLN A 246 14.13 -4.50 -12.41
N ALA A 247 14.39 -3.23 -12.09
CA ALA A 247 13.68 -2.53 -11.02
C ALA A 247 12.42 -1.91 -11.60
N ILE A 248 11.27 -2.21 -11.01
CA ILE A 248 9.96 -1.76 -11.45
C ILE A 248 9.13 -1.21 -10.28
N ALA A 249 8.19 -0.32 -10.59
CA ALA A 249 7.21 0.20 -9.63
C ALA A 249 5.84 0.35 -10.27
N LEU A 250 4.79 0.36 -9.44
CA LEU A 250 3.47 0.78 -9.90
C LEU A 250 3.51 2.25 -10.30
N ARG A 251 2.90 2.59 -11.43
CA ARG A 251 2.73 4.00 -11.81
C ARG A 251 2.01 4.74 -10.71
N GLY A 252 2.60 5.85 -10.23
CA GLY A 252 2.06 6.62 -9.11
C GLY A 252 0.59 7.01 -9.28
N ARG A 253 0.18 7.32 -10.52
CA ARG A 253 -1.23 7.60 -10.87
C ARG A 253 -2.18 6.45 -10.55
N TYR A 254 -1.81 5.20 -10.89
CA TYR A 254 -2.60 4.02 -10.53
C TYR A 254 -2.55 3.79 -9.02
N ARG A 255 -1.34 3.81 -8.45
CA ARG A 255 -1.08 3.50 -7.03
C ARG A 255 -1.85 4.44 -6.09
N ILE A 256 -1.93 5.73 -6.38
CA ILE A 256 -2.73 6.68 -5.60
C ILE A 256 -4.22 6.43 -5.84
N ALA A 257 -4.66 6.35 -7.10
CA ALA A 257 -6.09 6.27 -7.41
C ALA A 257 -6.76 5.01 -6.85
N VAL A 258 -6.08 3.85 -6.90
CA VAL A 258 -6.64 2.61 -6.36
C VAL A 258 -6.78 2.66 -4.83
N HIS A 259 -6.00 3.48 -4.11
CA HIS A 259 -6.15 3.62 -2.67
C HIS A 259 -7.07 4.77 -2.27
N PHE A 260 -7.24 5.77 -3.13
CA PHE A 260 -8.14 6.91 -2.92
C PHE A 260 -9.08 7.07 -4.12
N PRO A 261 -9.98 6.11 -4.35
CA PRO A 261 -10.79 6.06 -5.57
C PRO A 261 -11.84 7.17 -5.66
N ASP A 262 -12.14 7.84 -4.55
CA ASP A 262 -13.12 8.92 -4.48
C ASP A 262 -12.47 10.31 -4.52
N THR A 263 -11.13 10.39 -4.57
CA THR A 263 -10.45 11.69 -4.69
C THR A 263 -10.97 12.42 -5.92
N SER A 264 -11.46 13.63 -5.71
CA SER A 264 -11.97 14.47 -6.79
C SER A 264 -10.83 15.01 -7.66
N MET A 265 -11.11 15.45 -8.88
CA MET A 265 -10.07 16.06 -9.73
C MET A 265 -9.69 17.46 -9.23
N ALA A 266 -10.65 18.24 -8.75
CA ALA A 266 -10.51 19.65 -8.42
C ALA A 266 -10.73 19.90 -6.92
N GLY A 267 -10.37 21.09 -6.44
CA GLY A 267 -10.54 21.47 -5.03
C GLY A 267 -9.25 21.37 -4.22
N ALA A 268 -9.34 21.68 -2.93
CA ALA A 268 -8.19 21.72 -2.02
C ALA A 268 -7.55 20.35 -1.79
N HIS A 269 -8.33 19.28 -1.95
CA HIS A 269 -7.93 17.89 -1.72
C HIS A 269 -8.06 17.02 -2.97
N GLY A 270 -7.99 17.63 -4.16
CA GLY A 270 -8.15 16.95 -5.44
C GLY A 270 -6.82 16.56 -6.11
N PHE A 271 -6.88 15.66 -7.09
CA PHE A 271 -5.73 15.19 -7.87
C PHE A 271 -4.93 16.33 -8.53
N THR A 272 -5.57 17.45 -8.87
CA THR A 272 -4.89 18.64 -9.42
C THR A 272 -3.82 19.22 -8.48
N LYS A 273 -3.92 18.98 -7.17
CA LYS A 273 -2.95 19.46 -6.18
C LYS A 273 -1.69 18.60 -6.07
N ILE A 274 -1.78 17.35 -6.51
CA ILE A 274 -0.71 16.34 -6.52
C ILE A 274 -0.35 15.87 -7.94
N MET A 275 -0.52 16.72 -8.96
CA MET A 275 -0.24 16.32 -10.35
C MET A 275 1.24 16.02 -10.60
N SER A 276 2.15 16.67 -9.87
CA SER A 276 3.59 16.40 -9.94
C SER A 276 3.98 15.14 -9.18
N SER A 277 3.25 14.77 -8.13
CA SER A 277 3.61 13.67 -7.22
C SER A 277 3.89 12.34 -7.92
N PRO A 278 3.10 11.85 -8.92
CA PRO A 278 3.46 10.63 -9.64
C PRO A 278 4.83 10.70 -10.35
N GLY A 279 5.22 11.86 -10.87
CA GLY A 279 6.52 12.06 -11.51
C GLY A 279 7.64 12.12 -10.47
N GLY A 280 7.38 12.78 -9.35
CA GLY A 280 8.27 12.86 -8.21
C GLY A 280 8.60 11.53 -7.55
N ILE A 281 7.56 10.76 -7.21
CA ILE A 281 7.70 9.38 -6.72
C ILE A 281 8.57 8.58 -7.69
N LYS A 282 8.29 8.68 -9.00
CA LYS A 282 9.09 7.99 -10.02
C LYS A 282 10.55 8.42 -9.98
N LYS A 283 10.86 9.72 -9.92
CA LYS A 283 12.25 10.21 -9.83
C LYS A 283 12.95 9.71 -8.57
N ALA A 284 12.29 9.71 -7.42
CA ALA A 284 12.84 9.19 -6.17
C ALA A 284 13.18 7.70 -6.29
N LEU A 285 12.27 6.92 -6.87
CA LEU A 285 12.49 5.49 -7.10
C LEU A 285 13.51 5.20 -8.22
N GLU A 286 13.62 6.04 -9.25
CA GLU A 286 14.69 5.97 -10.26
C GLU A 286 16.07 6.23 -9.64
N ALA A 287 16.17 7.20 -8.72
CA ALA A 287 17.40 7.46 -7.97
C ALA A 287 17.79 6.27 -7.08
N VAL A 288 16.81 5.59 -6.45
CA VAL A 288 17.05 4.34 -5.73
C VAL A 288 17.50 3.22 -6.67
N ALA A 289 16.88 3.11 -7.85
CA ALA A 289 17.25 2.14 -8.87
C ALA A 289 18.61 2.44 -9.54
N GLY A 290 19.28 3.56 -9.23
CA GLY A 290 20.60 3.90 -9.77
C GLY A 290 20.57 4.41 -11.21
N LYS A 291 19.52 5.13 -11.60
CA LYS A 291 19.37 5.77 -12.91
C LYS A 291 19.63 7.27 -12.88
#